data_AF-A0A534CEM6-F1
#
_entry.id   AF-A0A534CEM6-F1
#
_cell.length_a   1.000
_cell.length_b   1.000
_cell.length_c   1.000
_cell.angle_alpha   90.00
_cell.angle_beta   90.00
_cell.angle_gamma   90.00
#
_symmetry.space_group_name_H-M   'P 1'
#
loop_
_entity.id
_entity.type
_entity.pdbx_description
1 polymer ?
#
loop_
_entity_poly.entity_id
_entity_poly.type
_entity_poly.pdbx_seq_one_letter_code
_entity_poly.pdbx_strand_id
1 'polypeptide(L)'
;DRFRYTQKLRNAVSRLLQKLPEELRDSPEVTLLQPHASPKVYNLVQLVYRAKQYEGDSKDYEFSRLSMEDHWQAGYYDTVRTLRHPEVLARPDNLEGVMTFDLSQNGRE
;
A
#
# COMPACT_ATOMS: atom_id res chain seq x y z
N ASP A 1 8.25 5.45 3.31
CA ASP A 1 9.32 5.15 2.32
C ASP A 1 10.12 3.87 2.53
N ARG A 2 10.60 3.55 3.75
CA ARG A 2 11.42 2.34 3.99
C ARG A 2 10.81 1.04 3.44
N PHE A 3 9.50 0.83 3.65
CA PHE A 3 8.80 -0.35 3.13
C PHE A 3 8.89 -0.48 1.60
N ARG A 4 8.61 0.60 0.87
CA ARG A 4 8.68 0.64 -0.61
C ARG A 4 10.08 0.32 -1.10
N TYR A 5 11.09 0.92 -0.47
CA TYR A 5 12.49 0.65 -0.80
C TYR A 5 12.88 -0.82 -0.59
N THR A 6 12.55 -1.39 0.58
CA THR A 6 12.80 -2.81 0.85
C THR A 6 12.07 -3.71 -0.15
N GLN A 7 10.81 -3.40 -0.48
CA GLN A 7 10.05 -4.23 -1.42
C GLN A 7 10.58 -4.15 -2.85
N LYS A 8 11.03 -2.97 -3.28
CA LYS A 8 11.75 -2.79 -4.54
C LYS A 8 12.98 -3.67 -4.62
N LEU A 9 13.79 -3.74 -3.55
CA LEU A 9 14.95 -4.62 -3.50
C LEU A 9 14.56 -6.10 -3.56
N ARG A 10 13.55 -6.54 -2.80
CA ARG A 10 13.08 -7.94 -2.84
C ARG A 10 12.59 -8.35 -4.23
N ASN A 11 11.87 -7.47 -4.90
CA ASN A 11 11.42 -7.68 -6.28
C ASN A 11 12.59 -7.69 -7.27
N ALA A 12 13.57 -6.80 -7.10
CA ALA A 12 14.78 -6.77 -7.93
C ALA A 12 15.61 -8.05 -7.78
N VAL A 13 15.86 -8.51 -6.54
CA VAL A 13 16.55 -9.77 -6.27
C VAL A 13 15.79 -10.94 -6.88
N SER A 14 14.46 -11.01 -6.69
CA SER A 14 13.65 -12.07 -7.29
C SER A 14 13.75 -12.13 -8.81
N ARG A 15 13.68 -10.98 -9.49
CA ARG A 15 13.86 -10.89 -10.95
C ARG A 15 15.28 -11.24 -11.39
N LEU A 16 16.29 -10.91 -10.60
CA LEU A 16 17.68 -11.25 -10.89
C LEU A 16 17.90 -12.76 -10.79
N LEU A 17 17.43 -13.40 -9.71
CA LEU A 17 17.51 -14.84 -9.51
C LEU A 17 16.85 -15.63 -10.65
N GLN A 18 15.77 -15.12 -11.25
CA GLN A 18 15.12 -15.75 -12.40
C GLN A 18 15.94 -15.69 -13.70
N LYS A 19 16.89 -14.75 -13.82
CA LYS A 19 17.72 -14.56 -15.02
C LYS A 19 19.10 -15.20 -14.89
N LEU A 20 19.41 -15.82 -13.75
CA LEU A 20 20.71 -16.42 -13.51
C LEU A 20 20.91 -17.69 -14.38
N PRO A 21 22.07 -17.82 -15.04
CA PRO A 21 22.49 -19.05 -15.70
C PRO A 21 22.50 -20.25 -14.73
N GLU A 22 22.31 -21.46 -15.25
CA GLU A 22 22.20 -22.67 -14.42
C GLU A 22 23.47 -22.93 -13.60
N GLU A 23 24.63 -22.56 -14.14
CA GLU A 23 25.95 -22.76 -13.52
C GLU A 23 26.12 -21.98 -12.22
N LEU A 24 25.32 -20.91 -12.03
CA LEU A 24 25.40 -20.02 -10.87
C LEU A 24 24.23 -20.20 -9.89
N ARG A 25 23.26 -21.06 -10.19
CA ARG A 25 22.06 -21.23 -9.34
C ARG A 25 22.38 -21.79 -7.96
N ASP A 26 23.41 -22.62 -7.86
CA ASP A 26 23.83 -23.25 -6.60
C ASP A 26 24.95 -22.47 -5.90
N SER A 27 25.20 -21.22 -6.31
CA SER A 27 26.22 -20.41 -5.67
C SER A 27 25.84 -20.07 -4.21
N PRO A 28 26.83 -19.89 -3.31
CA PRO A 28 26.58 -19.46 -1.95
C PRO A 28 25.78 -18.16 -1.86
N GLU A 29 26.02 -17.22 -2.78
CA GLU A 29 25.32 -15.94 -2.86
C GLU A 29 23.85 -16.11 -3.22
N VAL A 30 23.52 -17.02 -4.16
CA VAL A 30 22.14 -17.31 -4.53
C VAL A 30 21.41 -17.94 -3.35
N THR A 31 22.03 -18.90 -2.67
CA THR A 31 21.47 -19.53 -1.46
C THR A 31 21.18 -18.50 -0.37
N LEU A 32 22.07 -17.52 -0.18
CA LEU A 32 21.88 -16.42 0.79
C LEU A 32 20.74 -15.47 0.39
N LEU A 33 20.60 -15.17 -0.91
CA LEU A 33 19.63 -14.19 -1.40
C LEU A 33 18.22 -14.75 -1.61
N GLN A 34 18.09 -16.06 -1.83
CA GLN A 34 16.82 -16.73 -2.13
C GLN A 34 15.73 -16.51 -1.07
N PRO A 35 16.00 -16.57 0.25
CA PRO A 35 14.99 -16.28 1.28
C PRO A 35 14.48 -14.84 1.28
N HIS A 36 15.27 -13.91 0.71
CA HIS A 36 14.93 -12.49 0.64
C HIS A 36 14.24 -12.13 -0.68
N ALA A 37 14.32 -12.98 -1.70
CA ALA A 37 13.58 -12.82 -2.94
C ALA A 37 12.07 -12.97 -2.69
N SER A 38 11.30 -11.95 -3.02
CA SER A 38 9.84 -11.99 -2.87
C SER A 38 9.21 -11.23 -4.04
N PRO A 39 8.50 -11.93 -4.95
CA PRO A 39 7.81 -11.31 -6.09
C PRO A 39 6.44 -10.70 -5.70
N LYS A 40 6.19 -10.53 -4.39
CA LYS A 40 4.93 -10.00 -3.88
C LYS A 40 4.75 -8.55 -4.30
N VAL A 41 3.50 -8.18 -4.54
CA VAL A 41 3.12 -6.81 -4.86
C VAL A 41 1.97 -6.36 -3.96
N TYR A 42 1.86 -5.05 -3.74
CA TYR A 42 0.96 -4.47 -2.76
C TYR A 42 0.24 -3.25 -3.34
N ASN A 43 -1.08 -3.18 -3.14
CA ASN A 43 -1.86 -1.96 -3.27
C ASN A 43 -2.10 -1.40 -1.87
N LEU A 44 -1.56 -0.22 -1.59
CA LEU A 44 -1.74 0.48 -0.34
C LEU A 44 -2.82 1.55 -0.51
N VAL A 45 -4.00 1.28 0.02
CA VAL A 45 -5.11 2.24 0.05
C VAL A 45 -5.05 3.02 1.35
N GLN A 46 -5.02 4.35 1.26
CA GLN A 46 -5.02 5.24 2.41
C GLN A 46 -6.43 5.81 2.63
N LEU A 47 -7.07 5.39 3.72
CA LEU A 47 -8.36 5.89 4.19
C LEU A 47 -8.12 6.84 5.36
N VAL A 48 -7.49 7.97 5.09
CA VAL A 48 -7.11 8.94 6.13
C VAL A 48 -8.33 9.77 6.52
N TYR A 49 -8.82 9.58 7.74
CA TYR A 49 -9.85 10.46 8.29
C TYR A 49 -9.30 11.89 8.40
N ARG A 50 -9.90 12.81 7.65
CA ARG A 50 -9.54 14.22 7.68
C ARG A 50 -10.64 14.97 8.40
N ALA A 51 -10.32 15.27 9.63
CA ALA A 51 -11.25 15.79 10.59
C ALA A 51 -11.74 17.20 10.16
N LYS A 52 -13.05 17.44 10.28
CA LYS A 52 -13.72 18.60 9.70
C LYS A 52 -13.35 19.89 10.46
N GLN A 53 -13.54 21.04 9.84
CA GLN A 53 -13.12 22.33 10.43
C GLN A 53 -13.82 22.64 11.77
N TYR A 54 -15.03 22.11 11.99
CA TYR A 54 -15.81 22.33 13.21
C TYR A 54 -15.40 21.45 14.40
N GLU A 55 -14.64 20.37 14.20
CA GLU A 55 -14.23 19.49 15.29
C GLU A 55 -13.02 20.06 16.07
N GLY A 56 -12.43 21.18 15.62
CA GLY A 56 -11.41 21.93 16.36
C GLY A 56 -10.30 21.06 16.99
N ASP A 57 -9.97 21.35 18.26
CA ASP A 57 -9.05 20.55 19.07
C ASP A 57 -9.71 19.34 19.73
N SER A 58 -11.04 19.17 19.60
CA SER A 58 -11.77 18.09 20.26
C SER A 58 -11.70 16.75 19.54
N LYS A 59 -11.11 16.71 18.34
CA LYS A 59 -10.95 15.49 17.52
C LYS A 59 -10.30 14.32 18.24
N ASP A 60 -9.38 14.60 19.15
CA ASP A 60 -8.59 13.59 19.84
C ASP A 60 -9.21 13.11 21.16
N TYR A 61 -10.26 13.77 21.66
CA TYR A 61 -10.91 13.41 22.92
C TYR A 61 -12.44 13.37 22.88
N GLU A 62 -13.07 13.75 21.76
CA GLU A 62 -14.52 13.68 21.60
C GLU A 62 -14.98 12.37 20.94
N PHE A 63 -15.45 11.48 21.81
CA PHE A 63 -15.92 10.12 21.48
C PHE A 63 -17.43 9.95 21.71
N SER A 64 -18.21 11.03 21.64
CA SER A 64 -19.66 10.90 21.67
C SER A 64 -20.15 9.97 20.55
N ARG A 65 -21.29 9.34 20.79
CA ARG A 65 -21.88 8.41 19.82
C ARG A 65 -22.08 9.05 18.45
N LEU A 66 -22.49 10.32 18.43
CA LEU A 66 -22.68 11.07 17.20
C LEU A 66 -21.37 11.25 16.42
N SER A 67 -20.28 11.64 17.08
CA SER A 67 -18.98 11.81 16.40
C SER A 67 -18.47 10.48 15.83
N MET A 68 -18.63 9.40 16.60
CA MET A 68 -18.24 8.06 16.16
C MET A 68 -19.06 7.56 14.95
N GLU A 69 -20.38 7.77 14.97
CA GLU A 69 -21.26 7.42 13.84
C GLU A 69 -20.86 8.20 12.57
N ASP A 70 -20.56 9.50 12.70
CA ASP A 70 -20.05 10.35 11.62
C ASP A 70 -18.71 9.84 11.06
N HIS A 71 -17.75 9.47 11.93
CA HIS A 71 -16.44 8.97 11.53
C HIS A 71 -16.54 7.64 10.77
N TRP A 72 -17.38 6.72 11.25
CA TRP A 72 -17.63 5.45 10.56
C TRP A 72 -18.28 5.66 9.20
N GLN A 73 -19.26 6.54 9.11
CA GLN A 73 -19.93 6.85 7.85
C GLN A 73 -18.95 7.48 6.84
N ALA A 74 -18.06 8.37 7.30
CA ALA A 74 -16.99 8.93 6.47
C ALA A 74 -16.04 7.83 5.93
N GLY A 75 -15.55 6.94 6.80
CA GLY A 75 -14.70 5.83 6.39
C GLY A 75 -15.38 4.85 5.42
N TYR A 76 -16.68 4.59 5.62
CA TYR A 76 -17.49 3.79 4.72
C TYR A 76 -17.55 4.42 3.31
N TYR A 77 -17.89 5.71 3.22
CA TYR A 77 -17.99 6.38 1.92
C TYR A 77 -16.64 6.51 1.21
N ASP A 78 -15.55 6.75 1.94
CA ASP A 78 -14.20 6.76 1.38
C ASP A 78 -13.81 5.39 0.82
N THR A 79 -14.18 4.31 1.50
CA THR A 79 -13.98 2.95 1.02
C THR A 79 -14.80 2.68 -0.23
N VAL A 80 -16.10 3.02 -0.22
CA VAL A 80 -16.98 2.86 -1.38
C VAL A 80 -16.45 3.64 -2.59
N ARG A 81 -16.05 4.90 -2.41
CA ARG A 81 -15.44 5.72 -3.47
C ARG A 81 -14.19 5.03 -3.99
N THR A 82 -13.31 4.56 -3.11
CA THR A 82 -12.10 3.84 -3.51
C THR A 82 -12.39 2.63 -4.38
N LEU A 83 -13.37 1.82 -3.99
CA LEU A 83 -13.71 0.60 -4.73
C LEU A 83 -14.38 0.86 -6.09
N ARG A 84 -14.84 2.09 -6.37
CA ARG A 84 -15.30 2.49 -7.72
C ARG A 84 -14.17 2.66 -8.72
N HIS A 85 -12.93 2.78 -8.24
CA HIS A 85 -11.74 2.88 -9.07
C HIS A 85 -11.11 1.49 -9.24
N PRO A 86 -11.42 0.75 -10.33
CA PRO A 86 -10.94 -0.63 -10.50
C PRO A 86 -9.41 -0.73 -10.54
N GLU A 87 -8.71 0.36 -10.90
CA GLU A 87 -7.25 0.41 -10.87
C GLU A 87 -6.67 0.19 -9.45
N VAL A 88 -7.43 0.45 -8.39
CA VAL A 88 -7.00 0.22 -7.00
C VAL A 88 -6.85 -1.27 -6.69
N LEU A 89 -7.62 -2.12 -7.37
CA LEU A 89 -7.56 -3.58 -7.22
C LEU A 89 -6.68 -4.23 -8.31
N ALA A 90 -6.29 -3.48 -9.34
CA ALA A 90 -5.39 -3.96 -10.36
C ALA A 90 -4.02 -4.27 -9.77
N ARG A 91 -3.41 -5.36 -10.25
CA ARG A 91 -2.08 -5.76 -9.79
C ARG A 91 -1.05 -4.70 -10.19
N PRO A 92 -0.17 -4.23 -9.28
CA PRO A 92 0.93 -3.35 -9.63
C PRO A 92 1.81 -3.92 -10.74
N ASP A 93 2.02 -3.12 -11.78
CA ASP A 93 2.93 -3.40 -12.90
C ASP A 93 4.28 -2.68 -12.77
N ASN A 94 4.42 -1.80 -11.77
CA ASN A 94 5.64 -1.03 -11.55
C ASN A 94 6.81 -1.88 -11.02
N LEU A 95 8.03 -1.36 -11.18
CA LEU A 95 9.24 -2.08 -10.76
C LEU A 95 9.29 -2.31 -9.24
N GLU A 96 8.70 -1.41 -8.46
CA GLU A 96 8.70 -1.47 -6.99
C GLU A 96 7.73 -2.54 -6.46
N GLY A 97 6.71 -2.88 -7.23
CA GLY A 97 5.62 -3.75 -6.84
C GLY A 97 4.71 -3.14 -5.77
N VAL A 98 4.69 -1.81 -5.63
CA VAL A 98 3.86 -1.11 -4.65
C VAL A 98 3.17 0.07 -5.33
N MET A 99 1.84 0.10 -5.29
CA MET A 99 1.05 1.27 -5.67
C MET A 99 0.36 1.83 -4.44
N THR A 100 0.30 3.16 -4.33
CA THR A 100 -0.36 3.84 -3.22
C THR A 100 -1.51 4.69 -3.75
N PHE A 101 -2.68 4.57 -3.14
CA PHE A 101 -3.88 5.30 -3.52
C PHE A 101 -4.37 6.13 -2.34
N ASP A 102 -4.43 7.45 -2.54
CA ASP A 102 -5.12 8.41 -1.66
C ASP A 102 -6.08 9.22 -2.53
N LEU A 103 -7.29 8.70 -2.69
CA LEU A 103 -8.29 9.30 -3.60
C LEU A 103 -8.95 10.54 -3.00
N SER A 104 -8.93 10.66 -1.66
CA SER A 104 -9.36 11.87 -0.95
C SER A 104 -8.46 13.09 -1.22
N GLN A 105 -7.15 12.90 -1.47
CA GLN A 105 -6.26 14.00 -1.84
C GLN A 105 -6.26 14.28 -3.35
N ASN A 106 -6.44 13.25 -4.18
CA ASN A 106 -6.25 13.33 -5.63
C ASN A 106 -7.50 13.79 -6.41
N GLY A 107 -8.58 14.19 -5.73
CA GLY A 107 -9.76 14.80 -6.36
C GLY A 107 -10.48 13.91 -7.38
N ARG A 108 -10.27 12.60 -7.33
CA ARG A 108 -10.98 11.65 -8.20
C ARG A 108 -12.32 11.32 -7.54
N GLU A 109 -13.37 11.94 -8.07
CA GLU A 109 -14.76 11.61 -7.77
C GLU A 109 -15.21 10.32 -8.47
#